data_AF-A0A7K4H211-F1
#
_entry.id   AF-A0A7K4H211-F1
#
_cell.length_a   1.000
_cell.length_b   1.000
_cell.length_c   1.000
_cell.angle_alpha   90.00
_cell.angle_beta   90.00
_cell.angle_gamma   90.00
#
_symmetry.space_group_name_H-M   'P 1'
#
loop_
_entity.id
_entity.type
_entity.pdbx_description
1 polymer ?
#
loop_
_entity_poly.entity_id
_entity_poly.type
_entity_poly.pdbx_seq_one_letter_code
_entity_poly.pdbx_strand_id
1 'polypeptide(L)'
;MKKYYVVDWQIEKKMGDDAKFLTIADDPLTACALAIHLKFNTAMINGSYRVSEKGFEMHEDDIFVDSNQVNQVYLDLYENNYFKDQGDN
;
A
#
# COMPACT_ATOMS: atom_id res chain seq x y z
N MET A 1 12.46 10.74 -2.87
CA MET A 1 13.57 9.96 -2.27
C MET A 1 12.89 8.79 -1.61
N LYS A 2 13.22 7.57 -2.04
CA LYS A 2 12.54 6.37 -1.59
C LYS A 2 12.72 6.15 -0.08
N LYS A 3 11.64 5.76 0.60
CA LYS A 3 11.60 5.41 2.03
C LYS A 3 10.93 4.06 2.23
N TYR A 4 11.14 3.49 3.41
CA TYR A 4 10.43 2.30 3.86
C TYR A 4 9.07 2.69 4.44
N TYR A 5 8.04 1.94 4.05
CA TYR A 5 6.68 2.10 4.53
C TYR A 5 6.14 0.73 4.96
N VAL A 6 5.49 0.69 6.12
CA VAL A 6 4.63 -0.42 6.51
C VAL A 6 3.19 -0.05 6.15
N VAL A 7 2.56 -0.89 5.33
CA VAL A 7 1.16 -0.77 4.94
C VAL A 7 0.37 -1.82 5.70
N ASP A 8 -0.65 -1.38 6.43
CA ASP A 8 -1.47 -2.19 7.30
C ASP A 8 -2.93 -2.07 6.87
N TRP A 9 -3.50 -3.21 6.46
CA TRP A 9 -4.85 -3.27 5.94
C TRP A 9 -5.89 -3.29 7.06
N GLN A 10 -6.63 -2.20 7.17
CA GLN A 10 -7.77 -2.09 8.07
C GLN A 10 -9.04 -2.41 7.27
N ILE A 11 -9.19 -3.69 6.88
CA ILE A 11 -10.45 -4.18 6.34
C ILE A 11 -11.43 -4.31 7.51
N GLU A 12 -12.69 -3.92 7.32
CA GLU A 12 -13.76 -4.04 8.33
C GLU A 12 -13.96 -5.48 8.87
N LYS A 13 -13.32 -6.48 8.27
CA LYS A 13 -13.14 -7.82 8.82
C LYS A 13 -11.68 -8.04 9.20
N LYS A 14 -11.47 -8.33 10.49
CA LYS A 14 -10.22 -8.84 11.09
C LYS A 14 -9.55 -9.88 10.17
N MET A 15 -8.71 -9.45 9.25
CA MET A 15 -7.60 -10.27 8.79
C MET A 15 -6.60 -10.23 9.95
N GLY A 16 -6.10 -11.40 10.37
CA GLY A 16 -5.18 -11.50 11.50
C GLY A 16 -3.87 -10.73 11.25
N ASP A 17 -2.85 -11.00 12.06
CA ASP A 17 -1.56 -10.30 12.01
C ASP A 17 -0.86 -10.30 10.63
N ASP A 18 -1.33 -11.10 9.67
CA ASP A 18 -0.91 -11.17 8.26
C ASP A 18 -1.35 -9.99 7.37
N ALA A 19 -1.97 -8.94 7.93
CA ALA A 19 -2.47 -7.77 7.20
C ALA A 19 -1.42 -6.67 6.95
N LYS A 20 -0.18 -6.84 7.43
CA LYS A 20 0.90 -5.84 7.33
C LYS A 20 1.93 -6.20 6.25
N PHE A 21 2.40 -5.20 5.50
CA PHE A 21 3.34 -5.38 4.39
C PHE A 21 4.40 -4.28 4.39
N LEU A 22 5.67 -4.62 4.21
CA LEU A 22 6.78 -3.67 4.10
C LEU A 22 7.07 -3.38 2.63
N THR A 23 7.13 -2.11 2.24
CA THR A 23 7.41 -1.68 0.87
C THR A 23 8.35 -0.47 0.83
N ILE A 24 8.92 -0.19 -0.34
CA ILE A 24 9.77 0.97 -0.59
C ILE A 24 9.11 1.83 -1.66
N ALA A 25 8.82 3.09 -1.34
CA ALA A 25 8.16 4.02 -2.26
C ALA A 25 8.65 5.46 -2.05
N ASP A 26 8.31 6.36 -2.98
CA ASP A 26 8.59 7.80 -2.83
C ASP A 26 7.56 8.52 -1.95
N ASP A 27 6.36 7.95 -1.80
CA ASP A 27 5.28 8.50 -0.99
C ASP A 27 4.36 7.39 -0.42
N PRO A 28 3.54 7.72 0.60
CA PRO A 28 2.65 6.77 1.28
C PRO A 28 1.55 6.16 0.40
N LEU A 29 1.01 6.89 -0.58
CA LEU A 29 -0.05 6.37 -1.45
C LEU A 29 0.52 5.37 -2.44
N THR A 30 1.68 5.69 -3.04
CA THR A 30 2.43 4.77 -3.90
C THR A 30 2.84 3.52 -3.12
N ALA A 31 3.29 3.66 -1.87
CA ALA A 31 3.56 2.52 -0.99
C ALA A 31 2.34 1.61 -0.85
N CYS A 32 1.18 2.20 -0.58
CA CYS A 32 -0.06 1.46 -0.44
C CYS A 32 -0.45 0.71 -1.72
N ALA A 33 -0.39 1.37 -2.88
CA ALA A 33 -0.68 0.75 -4.17
C ALA A 33 0.30 -0.40 -4.49
N LEU A 34 1.58 -0.24 -4.19
CA LEU A 34 2.59 -1.30 -4.35
C LEU A 34 2.34 -2.49 -3.43
N ALA A 35 2.02 -2.24 -2.16
CA ALA A 35 1.68 -3.31 -1.21
C ALA A 35 0.46 -4.11 -1.68
N ILE A 36 -0.55 -3.42 -2.23
CA ILE A 36 -1.71 -4.07 -2.83
C ILE A 36 -1.32 -4.95 -4.01
N HIS A 37 -0.55 -4.40 -4.95
CA HIS A 37 -0.10 -5.11 -6.13
C HIS A 37 0.66 -6.38 -5.77
N LEU A 38 1.65 -6.26 -4.88
CA LEU A 38 2.50 -7.39 -4.47
C LEU A 38 1.72 -8.47 -3.70
N LYS A 39 0.71 -8.09 -2.92
CA LYS A 39 -0.05 -9.03 -2.10
C LYS A 39 -1.20 -9.71 -2.85
N PHE A 40 -1.89 -8.98 -3.71
CA PHE A 40 -3.15 -9.44 -4.33
C PHE A 40 -3.18 -9.35 -5.85
N ASN A 41 -2.19 -8.71 -6.48
CA ASN A 41 -2.10 -8.53 -7.92
C ASN A 41 -3.38 -7.91 -8.55
N THR A 42 -4.01 -6.96 -7.85
CA THR A 42 -5.27 -6.32 -8.30
C THR A 42 -5.48 -4.94 -7.68
N ALA A 43 -6.20 -4.06 -8.37
CA ALA A 43 -6.46 -2.66 -7.99
C ALA A 43 -7.74 -2.45 -7.15
N MET A 44 -8.38 -3.51 -6.64
CA MET A 44 -9.82 -3.49 -6.30
C MET A 44 -10.12 -4.02 -4.89
N ILE A 45 -9.41 -3.52 -3.89
CA ILE A 45 -9.65 -3.93 -2.50
C ILE A 45 -10.27 -2.77 -1.73
N ASN A 46 -11.52 -3.00 -1.30
CA ASN A 46 -12.23 -2.07 -0.44
C ASN A 46 -11.64 -2.11 0.97
N GLY A 47 -11.42 -0.94 1.56
CA GLY A 47 -10.94 -0.83 2.93
C GLY A 47 -10.29 0.51 3.21
N SER A 48 -9.82 0.64 4.45
CA SER A 48 -8.89 1.70 4.85
C SER A 48 -7.52 1.08 5.10
N TYR A 49 -6.49 1.88 4.92
CA TYR A 49 -5.12 1.44 5.04
C TYR A 49 -4.38 2.41 5.93
N ARG A 50 -3.60 1.89 6.86
CA ARG A 50 -2.64 2.67 7.63
C ARG A 50 -1.28 2.51 6.98
N VAL A 51 -0.57 3.61 6.76
CA VAL A 51 0.76 3.66 6.19
C VAL A 51 1.70 4.33 7.19
N SER A 52 2.72 3.61 7.62
CA SER A 52 3.68 4.06 8.64
C SER A 52 5.11 4.11 8.09
N GLU A 53 5.81 5.21 8.33
CA GLU A 53 7.27 5.30 8.12
C GLU A 53 8.07 4.78 9.32
N LYS A 54 7.41 4.52 10.46
CA LYS A 54 8.07 4.22 11.74
C LYS A 54 8.04 2.75 12.13
N GLY A 55 7.25 1.94 11.42
CA GLY A 55 7.29 0.49 11.53
C GLY A 55 5.91 -0.13 11.69
N PHE A 56 5.88 -1.28 12.37
CA PHE A 56 4.68 -2.12 12.44
C PHE A 56 3.69 -1.69 13.53
N GLU A 57 4.15 -0.96 14.54
CA GLU A 57 3.33 -0.41 15.62
C GLU A 57 2.58 0.83 15.16
N MET A 58 1.49 1.18 15.83
CA MET A 58 0.73 2.39 15.55
C MET A 58 1.48 3.63 16.05
N HIS A 59 1.60 4.64 15.20
CA HIS A 59 2.21 5.92 15.53
C HIS A 59 1.25 7.08 15.24
N GLU A 60 1.40 8.18 15.99
CA GLU A 60 0.51 9.35 15.88
C GLU A 60 0.59 10.05 14.52
N ASP A 61 1.71 9.89 13.81
CA ASP A 61 1.96 10.44 12.48
C ASP A 61 1.73 9.44 11.34
N ASP A 62 1.13 8.28 11.64
CA ASP A 62 0.70 7.35 10.61
C ASP A 62 -0.38 7.97 9.72
N ILE A 63 -0.32 7.62 8.44
CA ILE A 63 -1.22 8.15 7.43
C ILE A 63 -2.31 7.13 7.16
N PHE A 64 -3.56 7.57 7.23
CA PHE A 64 -4.71 6.75 6.90
C PHE A 64 -5.23 7.14 5.52
N VAL A 65 -5.29 6.15 4.62
CA VAL A 65 -5.75 6.33 3.25
C VAL A 65 -6.93 5.41 2.98
N ASP A 66 -7.88 5.87 2.16
CA ASP A 66 -9.03 5.06 1.76
C ASP A 66 -8.80 4.39 0.40
N SER A 67 -9.53 3.30 0.15
CA SER A 67 -9.38 2.51 -1.08
C SER A 67 -9.58 3.31 -2.36
N ASN A 68 -10.39 4.37 -2.40
CA ASN A 68 -10.59 5.12 -3.64
C ASN A 68 -9.30 5.84 -4.05
N GLN A 69 -8.61 6.46 -3.08
CA GLN A 69 -7.34 7.13 -3.33
C GLN A 69 -6.27 6.14 -3.80
N VAL A 70 -6.18 4.99 -3.14
CA VAL A 70 -5.17 3.99 -3.48
C VAL A 70 -5.45 3.32 -4.82
N ASN A 71 -6.72 3.04 -5.14
CA ASN A 71 -7.11 2.46 -6.41
C ASN A 71 -6.79 3.41 -7.58
N GLN A 72 -6.99 4.72 -7.40
CA GLN A 72 -6.61 5.70 -8.42
C GLN A 72 -5.10 5.67 -8.68
N VAL A 73 -4.29 5.73 -7.62
CA VAL A 73 -2.82 5.67 -7.75
C VAL A 73 -2.38 4.34 -8.37
N TYR A 74 -3.00 3.21 -8.00
CA TYR A 74 -2.69 1.92 -8.61
C TYR A 74 -2.92 1.96 -10.13
N LEU A 75 -4.07 2.47 -10.58
CA LEU A 75 -4.39 2.55 -11.99
C LEU A 75 -3.37 3.42 -12.73
N ASP A 76 -3.02 4.57 -12.17
CA ASP A 76 -2.01 5.46 -12.73
C ASP A 76 -0.64 4.75 -12.86
N LEU A 77 -0.22 4.01 -11.83
CA LEU A 77 1.02 3.23 -11.86
C LEU A 77 0.98 2.10 -12.89
N TYR A 78 -0.16 1.42 -13.01
CA TYR A 78 -0.34 0.33 -13.96
C TYR A 78 -0.32 0.82 -15.41
N GLU A 79 -1.03 1.90 -15.71
CA GLU A 79 -1.07 2.53 -17.05
C GLU A 79 0.30 3.05 -17.47
N ASN A 80 1.10 3.56 -16.53
CA ASN A 80 2.46 4.02 -16.78
C ASN A 80 3.50 2.88 -16.80
N ASN A 81 3.09 1.61 -16.78
CA ASN A 81 3.96 0.43 -16.74
C ASN A 81 4.94 0.38 -15.55
N TYR A 82 4.67 1.10 -14.47
CA TYR A 82 5.57 1.20 -13.32
C TYR A 82 5.90 -0.17 -12.71
N PHE A 83 4.90 -1.06 -12.59
CA PHE A 83 5.09 -2.39 -12.01
C PHE A 83 5.98 -3.31 -12.86
N LYS A 84 5.90 -3.20 -14.20
CA LYS A 84 6.78 -3.95 -15.11
C LYS A 84 8.24 -3.55 -14.96
N ASP A 85 8.50 -2.26 -14.74
CA ASP A 85 9.85 -1.72 -14.54
C ASP A 85 10.44 -2.09 -13.16
N GLN A 86 9.60 -2.54 -12.22
CA GLN A 86 10.05 -3.07 -10.92
C GLN A 86 10.34 -4.57 -10.94
N GLY A 87 10.16 -5.25 -12.08
CA GLY A 87 10.56 -6.65 -12.25
C GLY A 87 9.49 -7.67 -11.86
N ASP A 88 8.24 -7.45 -12.25
CA ASP A 88 7.24 -8.52 -12.31
C ASP A 88 7.80 -9.70 -13.12
N ASN A 89 8.21 -10.77 -12.41
CA ASN A 89 8.52 -12.09 -12.97
C ASN A 89 7.26 -12.96 -12.97
#